data_AF-A0A8X7T141-F1
#
_entry.id   AF-A0A8X7T141-F1
#
_cell.length_a   1.000
_cell.length_b   1.000
_cell.length_c   1.000
_cell.angle_alpha   90.00
_cell.angle_beta   90.00
_cell.angle_gamma   90.00
#
_symmetry.space_group_name_H-M   'P 1'
#
loop_
_entity.id
_entity.type
_entity.pdbx_description
1 polymer ?
#
loop_
_entity_poly.entity_id
_entity_poly.type
_entity_poly.pdbx_seq_one_letter_code
_entity_poly.pdbx_strand_id
1 'polypeptide(L)'
;TAVPDFVQSSIPSSAKPAVESVATPLSCGLVRGPRGVGKSLFARTLLNAAITAKDAEWSAVAFLDLDLGQTEFGPPGVLSLNIFNTATSSSASPLLIGAPWTTLRQPVRSHFVGDTTPKNVPRAYLEAARDLVRFYQHHVASGYVPSDDSDVHLQSSSSELNGNDAFESRSRKRRRLGVLPETSTNGDASLSNTPFIPLIVNTQGWVSGLGADLLSEIQSLLQPTHIFDFTPQIPAQHQDQELAERDTFMRLGAIAAPPSESTKDKADTPPPPQVVFVPASTAAVGPAAQSRLRLTAVDQRALMLLSYLHAESLPSYSLKADRFAPTWNFDLPLTALPPLVVNVTDGLLGGIHVLPFGAAVDEKLRLHALNGAVVALVEQQVTGFGITMIGDDGADTERNIASTASGNARDAWLQSFRKPIPLPPTSRCIGLAVVRSISRDRQ
;
A
#
# COMPACT_ATOMS: atom_id res chain seq x y z
N THR A 1 15.58 -18.17 -23.99
CA THR A 1 15.26 -18.02 -22.56
C THR A 1 14.49 -16.71 -22.48
N ALA A 2 13.18 -16.66 -22.67
CA ALA A 2 12.02 -17.23 -21.95
C ALA A 2 11.73 -16.44 -20.65
N VAL A 3 10.76 -15.52 -20.74
CA VAL A 3 10.02 -14.95 -19.61
C VAL A 3 9.75 -16.07 -18.58
N PRO A 4 9.90 -15.87 -17.25
CA PRO A 4 9.71 -16.96 -16.30
C PRO A 4 8.38 -17.68 -16.53
N ASP A 5 8.35 -19.01 -16.47
CA ASP A 5 7.19 -19.82 -16.88
C ASP A 5 5.88 -19.40 -16.17
N PHE A 6 5.98 -18.97 -14.91
CA PHE A 6 4.81 -18.48 -14.15
C PHE A 6 4.26 -17.15 -14.71
N VAL A 7 5.15 -16.28 -15.22
CA VAL A 7 4.75 -15.03 -15.90
C VAL A 7 4.12 -15.38 -17.25
N GLN A 8 4.71 -16.30 -18.03
CA GLN A 8 4.11 -16.78 -19.28
C GLN A 8 2.71 -17.37 -19.04
N SER A 9 2.52 -18.16 -17.98
CA SER A 9 1.22 -18.73 -17.63
C SER A 9 0.18 -17.69 -17.17
N SER A 10 0.65 -16.54 -16.67
CA SER A 10 -0.21 -15.44 -16.22
C SER A 10 -0.60 -14.51 -17.37
N ILE A 11 0.24 -14.42 -18.40
CA ILE A 11 0.02 -13.60 -19.59
C ILE A 11 -1.08 -14.25 -20.44
N PRO A 12 -2.17 -13.52 -20.78
CA PRO A 12 -3.16 -14.02 -21.74
C PRO A 12 -2.50 -14.40 -23.06
N SER A 13 -2.90 -15.50 -23.68
CA SER A 13 -2.32 -15.97 -24.97
C SER A 13 -2.44 -14.95 -26.11
N SER A 14 -3.32 -13.97 -25.98
CA SER A 14 -3.52 -12.86 -26.90
C SER A 14 -2.63 -11.63 -26.63
N ALA A 15 -1.84 -11.64 -25.56
CA ALA A 15 -0.89 -10.57 -25.28
C ALA A 15 0.32 -10.64 -26.23
N LYS A 16 0.81 -9.47 -26.63
CA LYS A 16 1.92 -9.34 -27.58
C LYS A 16 3.10 -8.63 -26.90
N PRO A 17 4.32 -9.19 -26.91
CA PRO A 17 5.51 -8.46 -26.48
C PRO A 17 5.81 -7.34 -27.49
N ALA A 18 6.32 -6.20 -27.01
CA ALA A 18 6.73 -5.10 -27.90
C ALA A 18 7.93 -5.46 -28.77
N VAL A 19 8.84 -6.32 -28.26
CA VAL A 19 10.02 -6.86 -28.97
C VAL A 19 10.34 -8.26 -28.41
N GLU A 20 10.77 -9.20 -29.27
CA GLU A 20 11.46 -10.41 -28.82
C GLU A 20 12.83 -10.02 -28.25
N SER A 21 12.93 -9.90 -26.93
CA SER A 21 14.17 -9.48 -26.25
C SER A 21 14.66 -10.55 -25.27
N VAL A 22 15.93 -10.44 -24.91
CA VAL A 22 16.63 -11.31 -23.94
C VAL A 22 15.81 -11.42 -22.65
N ALA A 23 15.58 -12.63 -22.11
CA ALA A 23 14.82 -12.76 -20.85
C ALA A 23 15.52 -12.01 -19.71
N THR A 24 14.82 -11.00 -19.21
CA THR A 24 15.09 -10.39 -17.93
C THR A 24 14.21 -11.08 -16.88
N PRO A 25 14.75 -11.49 -15.72
CA PRO A 25 13.91 -11.99 -14.64
C PRO A 25 12.96 -10.89 -14.13
N LEU A 26 11.76 -11.27 -13.71
CA LEU A 26 10.78 -10.31 -13.18
C LEU A 26 11.17 -9.89 -11.76
N SER A 27 11.84 -8.73 -11.64
CA SER A 27 12.13 -8.13 -10.32
C SER A 27 11.11 -7.06 -9.94
N CYS A 28 10.65 -6.27 -10.90
CA CYS A 28 9.60 -5.27 -10.70
C CYS A 28 8.66 -5.26 -11.91
N GLY A 29 7.40 -5.63 -11.70
CA GLY A 29 6.33 -5.66 -12.69
C GLY A 29 5.31 -4.55 -12.45
N LEU A 30 5.21 -3.61 -13.39
CA LEU A 30 4.24 -2.50 -13.35
C LEU A 30 3.01 -2.83 -14.21
N VAL A 31 1.84 -2.92 -13.58
CA VAL A 31 0.56 -3.14 -14.26
C VAL A 31 -0.17 -1.81 -14.42
N ARG A 32 -0.36 -1.36 -15.67
CA ARG A 32 -0.95 -0.06 -16.00
C ARG A 32 -1.97 -0.17 -17.14
N GLY A 33 -2.78 0.87 -17.32
CA GLY A 33 -3.81 0.94 -18.36
C GLY A 33 -5.13 1.54 -17.86
N PRO A 34 -6.14 1.71 -18.74
CA PRO A 34 -7.36 2.44 -18.41
C PRO A 34 -8.23 1.70 -17.37
N ARG A 35 -9.32 2.34 -16.92
CA ARG A 35 -10.29 1.69 -16.01
C ARG A 35 -11.04 0.58 -16.72
N GLY A 36 -11.42 -0.47 -15.97
CA GLY A 36 -12.31 -1.53 -16.48
C GLY A 36 -11.67 -2.54 -17.44
N VAL A 37 -10.35 -2.53 -17.63
CA VAL A 37 -9.64 -3.44 -18.55
C VAL A 37 -9.14 -4.74 -17.92
N GLY A 38 -9.32 -4.92 -16.60
CA GLY A 38 -8.90 -6.14 -15.89
C GLY A 38 -7.54 -6.07 -15.20
N LYS A 39 -6.98 -4.87 -14.95
CA LYS A 39 -5.67 -4.69 -14.30
C LYS A 39 -5.55 -5.40 -12.95
N SER A 40 -6.46 -5.13 -12.01
CA SER A 40 -6.39 -5.72 -10.67
C SER A 40 -6.55 -7.24 -10.70
N LEU A 41 -7.40 -7.76 -11.61
CA LEU A 41 -7.51 -9.19 -11.85
C LEU A 41 -6.17 -9.78 -12.31
N PHE A 42 -5.54 -9.17 -13.31
CA PHE A 42 -4.24 -9.62 -13.81
C PHE A 42 -3.13 -9.51 -12.76
N ALA A 43 -3.07 -8.39 -12.02
CA ALA A 43 -2.10 -8.19 -10.95
C ALA A 43 -2.23 -9.27 -9.86
N ARG A 44 -3.47 -9.63 -9.48
CA ARG A 44 -3.73 -10.74 -8.54
C ARG A 44 -3.40 -12.10 -9.15
N THR A 45 -3.69 -12.34 -10.42
CA THR A 45 -3.28 -13.58 -11.11
C THR A 45 -1.76 -13.72 -11.14
N LEU A 46 -1.04 -12.64 -11.48
CA LEU A 46 0.42 -12.59 -11.48
C LEU A 46 0.98 -12.84 -10.08
N LEU A 47 0.37 -12.25 -9.04
CA LEU A 47 0.74 -12.51 -7.65
C LEU A 47 0.53 -13.98 -7.29
N ASN A 48 -0.64 -14.56 -7.60
CA ASN A 48 -0.93 -15.96 -7.34
C ASN A 48 0.07 -16.89 -8.03
N ALA A 49 0.47 -16.58 -9.27
CA ALA A 49 1.49 -17.34 -9.98
C ALA A 49 2.88 -17.20 -9.34
N ALA A 50 3.25 -15.99 -8.91
CA ALA A 50 4.55 -15.73 -8.29
C ALA A 50 4.69 -16.41 -6.90
N ILE A 51 3.62 -16.45 -6.10
CA ILE A 51 3.64 -17.09 -4.77
C ILE A 51 3.56 -18.62 -4.83
N THR A 52 3.12 -19.18 -5.97
CA THR A 52 2.98 -20.63 -6.18
C THR A 52 4.02 -21.23 -7.13
N ALA A 53 4.97 -20.41 -7.60
CA ALA A 53 6.05 -20.87 -8.47
C ALA A 53 6.95 -21.87 -7.72
N LYS A 54 7.05 -23.10 -8.24
CA LYS A 54 7.79 -24.22 -7.60
C LYS A 54 9.29 -24.01 -7.57
N ASP A 55 9.82 -23.35 -8.60
CA ASP A 55 11.25 -23.07 -8.77
C ASP A 55 11.56 -21.58 -8.50
N ALA A 56 10.77 -20.94 -7.63
CA ALA A 56 10.98 -19.54 -7.26
C ALA A 56 12.31 -19.37 -6.51
N GLU A 57 13.13 -18.42 -6.96
CA GLU A 57 14.35 -18.00 -6.26
C GLU A 57 14.05 -17.04 -5.09
N TRP A 58 12.78 -16.68 -4.88
CA TRP A 58 12.33 -15.78 -3.82
C TRP A 58 11.50 -16.51 -2.75
N SER A 59 11.68 -16.09 -1.49
CA SER A 59 10.91 -16.59 -0.35
C SER A 59 9.59 -15.84 -0.12
N ALA A 60 9.41 -14.70 -0.81
CA ALA A 60 8.23 -13.87 -0.69
C ALA A 60 8.04 -13.01 -1.95
N VAL A 61 6.83 -12.47 -2.11
CA VAL A 61 6.48 -11.53 -3.18
C VAL A 61 5.88 -10.27 -2.53
N ALA A 62 6.36 -9.10 -2.94
CA ALA A 62 5.81 -7.81 -2.55
C ALA A 62 4.74 -7.36 -3.55
N PHE A 63 3.66 -6.77 -3.03
CA PHE A 63 2.58 -6.20 -3.82
C PHE A 63 2.34 -4.75 -3.39
N LEU A 64 2.58 -3.82 -4.31
CA LEU A 64 2.34 -2.39 -4.13
C LEU A 64 1.05 -1.99 -4.85
N ASP A 65 0.06 -1.58 -4.09
CA ASP A 65 -1.23 -1.14 -4.61
C ASP A 65 -1.32 0.39 -4.60
N LEU A 66 -1.37 0.96 -5.80
CA LEU A 66 -1.44 2.41 -6.03
C LEU A 66 -2.79 2.86 -6.60
N ASP A 67 -3.84 2.03 -6.55
CA ASP A 67 -5.22 2.40 -6.91
C ASP A 67 -6.04 2.76 -5.66
N LEU A 68 -6.37 4.05 -5.49
CA LEU A 68 -7.15 4.53 -4.35
C LEU A 68 -8.64 4.10 -4.38
N GLY A 69 -9.17 3.80 -5.56
CA GLY A 69 -10.60 3.57 -5.75
C GLY A 69 -10.97 2.09 -5.69
N GLN A 70 -10.15 1.23 -6.28
CA GLN A 70 -10.35 -0.22 -6.34
C GLN A 70 -9.12 -0.94 -5.81
N THR A 71 -8.87 -0.72 -4.52
CA THR A 71 -7.81 -1.40 -3.76
C THR A 71 -8.02 -2.92 -3.73
N GLU A 72 -6.93 -3.67 -3.71
CA GLU A 72 -6.94 -5.14 -3.79
C GLU A 72 -6.99 -5.81 -2.40
N PHE A 73 -6.28 -5.25 -1.41
CA PHE A 73 -6.08 -5.88 -0.10
C PHE A 73 -6.44 -4.98 1.10
N GLY A 74 -6.96 -3.78 0.88
CA GLY A 74 -7.24 -2.82 1.95
C GLY A 74 -8.43 -1.92 1.64
N PRO A 75 -8.90 -1.10 2.59
CA PRO A 75 -10.04 -0.22 2.36
C PRO A 75 -9.72 0.88 1.31
N PRO A 76 -10.73 1.49 0.68
CA PRO A 76 -10.53 2.56 -0.30
C PRO A 76 -9.83 3.79 0.30
N GLY A 77 -9.18 4.57 -0.55
CA GLY A 77 -8.46 5.78 -0.15
C GLY A 77 -7.06 5.52 0.44
N VAL A 78 -6.60 4.28 0.43
CA VAL A 78 -5.30 3.85 0.98
C VAL A 78 -4.38 3.37 -0.13
N LEU A 79 -3.12 3.81 -0.12
CA LEU A 79 -2.01 3.18 -0.85
C LEU A 79 -1.31 2.20 0.10
N SER A 80 -0.94 1.01 -0.39
CA SER A 80 -0.42 -0.03 0.50
C SER A 80 0.66 -0.91 -0.12
N LEU A 81 1.62 -1.33 0.71
CA LEU A 81 2.60 -2.35 0.40
C LEU A 81 2.29 -3.60 1.26
N ASN A 82 2.07 -4.72 0.59
CA ASN A 82 1.81 -6.03 1.20
C ASN A 82 2.93 -7.00 0.83
N ILE A 83 3.20 -7.99 1.68
CA ILE A 83 4.19 -9.04 1.41
C ILE A 83 3.51 -10.40 1.61
N PHE A 84 3.79 -11.33 0.71
CA PHE A 84 3.21 -12.67 0.67
C PHE A 84 4.34 -13.70 0.68
N ASN A 85 4.28 -14.67 1.61
CA ASN A 85 5.21 -15.80 1.60
C ASN A 85 5.00 -16.67 0.36
N THR A 86 6.09 -17.16 -0.22
CA THR A 86 6.02 -18.33 -1.11
C THR A 86 5.81 -19.57 -0.22
N ALA A 87 4.86 -20.43 -0.58
CA ALA A 87 4.47 -21.53 0.29
C ALA A 87 5.64 -22.52 0.48
N THR A 88 6.17 -22.63 1.71
CA THR A 88 7.31 -23.50 2.04
C THR A 88 6.97 -24.66 2.97
N SER A 89 5.84 -24.68 3.69
CA SER A 89 5.35 -25.92 4.32
C SER A 89 3.89 -25.81 4.82
N SER A 90 3.20 -26.95 4.76
CA SER A 90 1.92 -27.36 5.40
C SER A 90 0.56 -26.89 4.84
N SER A 91 -0.29 -27.92 4.59
CA SER A 91 -1.77 -28.02 4.62
C SER A 91 -2.69 -27.03 3.88
N ALA A 92 -2.33 -25.76 3.66
CA ALA A 92 -3.24 -24.76 3.08
C ALA A 92 -2.69 -24.20 1.76
N SER A 93 -3.56 -24.05 0.76
CA SER A 93 -3.20 -23.41 -0.50
C SER A 93 -2.99 -21.91 -0.27
N PRO A 94 -1.86 -21.31 -0.71
CA PRO A 94 -1.61 -19.87 -0.59
C PRO A 94 -2.43 -19.04 -1.57
N LEU A 95 -3.28 -19.66 -2.40
CA LEU A 95 -4.02 -18.99 -3.46
C LEU A 95 -5.03 -17.99 -2.90
N LEU A 96 -4.90 -16.75 -3.35
CA LEU A 96 -5.81 -15.66 -3.06
C LEU A 96 -7.04 -15.79 -3.96
N ILE A 97 -8.02 -16.56 -3.51
CA ILE A 97 -9.28 -16.78 -4.21
C ILE A 97 -10.38 -16.01 -3.49
N GLY A 98 -10.98 -15.05 -4.19
CA GLY A 98 -12.06 -14.24 -3.65
C GLY A 98 -12.11 -12.86 -4.27
N ALA A 99 -13.20 -12.15 -3.98
CA ALA A 99 -13.31 -10.73 -4.32
C ALA A 99 -12.42 -9.90 -3.37
N PRO A 100 -12.04 -8.66 -3.73
CA PRO A 100 -11.17 -7.84 -2.89
C PRO A 100 -11.65 -7.70 -1.43
N TRP A 101 -12.98 -7.65 -1.20
CA TRP A 101 -13.56 -7.50 0.14
C TRP A 101 -13.54 -8.79 0.95
N THR A 102 -13.10 -9.92 0.39
CA THR A 102 -12.90 -11.18 1.11
C THR A 102 -11.43 -11.53 1.28
N THR A 103 -10.52 -10.70 0.76
CA THR A 103 -9.07 -10.95 0.77
C THR A 103 -8.29 -9.84 1.47
N LEU A 104 -8.94 -9.10 2.37
CA LEU A 104 -8.32 -8.01 3.14
C LEU A 104 -7.08 -8.50 3.90
N ARG A 105 -6.06 -7.63 3.98
CA ARG A 105 -4.80 -7.90 4.68
C ARG A 105 -4.33 -6.68 5.45
N GLN A 106 -3.44 -6.92 6.41
CA GLN A 106 -2.69 -5.86 7.05
C GLN A 106 -1.41 -5.59 6.24
N PRO A 107 -1.25 -4.38 5.68
CA PRO A 107 -0.05 -4.04 4.93
C PRO A 107 1.15 -3.84 5.86
N VAL A 108 2.37 -4.08 5.35
CA VAL A 108 3.61 -3.78 6.08
C VAL A 108 3.84 -2.27 6.19
N ARG A 109 3.33 -1.53 5.21
CA ARG A 109 3.30 -0.07 5.20
C ARG A 109 2.17 0.45 4.33
N SER A 110 1.50 1.51 4.75
CA SER A 110 0.42 2.14 3.99
C SER A 110 0.27 3.61 4.33
N HIS A 111 -0.40 4.34 3.44
CA HIS A 111 -0.73 5.75 3.59
C HIS A 111 -2.18 5.99 3.19
N PHE A 112 -2.91 6.71 4.05
CA PHE A 112 -4.25 7.15 3.72
C PHE A 112 -4.16 8.49 2.99
N VAL A 113 -4.61 8.50 1.74
CA VAL A 113 -4.70 9.71 0.92
C VAL A 113 -6.11 10.30 1.03
N GLY A 114 -7.13 9.47 1.22
CA GLY A 114 -8.49 9.88 1.54
C GLY A 114 -9.51 9.61 0.44
N ASP A 115 -9.48 10.39 -0.63
CA ASP A 115 -10.41 10.22 -1.76
C ASP A 115 -10.04 8.99 -2.61
N THR A 116 -10.95 8.57 -3.48
CA THR A 116 -10.83 7.44 -4.40
C THR A 116 -10.18 7.79 -5.73
N THR A 117 -9.62 8.98 -5.79
CA THR A 117 -8.88 9.53 -6.92
C THR A 117 -7.83 10.51 -6.41
N PRO A 118 -6.63 10.54 -7.00
CA PRO A 118 -5.60 11.50 -6.60
C PRO A 118 -5.84 12.90 -7.18
N LYS A 119 -6.89 13.11 -7.98
CA LYS A 119 -7.15 14.37 -8.72
C LYS A 119 -7.00 15.64 -7.87
N ASN A 120 -7.51 15.62 -6.63
CA ASN A 120 -7.53 16.80 -5.77
C ASN A 120 -6.25 16.96 -4.93
N VAL A 121 -5.44 15.90 -4.84
CA VAL A 121 -4.23 15.84 -3.99
C VAL A 121 -3.07 15.09 -4.67
N PRO A 122 -2.72 15.42 -5.93
CA PRO A 122 -1.74 14.63 -6.70
C PRO A 122 -0.36 14.59 -6.03
N ARG A 123 0.06 15.70 -5.40
CA ARG A 123 1.33 15.77 -4.66
C ARG A 123 1.36 14.81 -3.47
N ALA A 124 0.31 14.80 -2.64
CA ALA A 124 0.24 13.91 -1.48
C ALA A 124 0.20 12.42 -1.90
N TYR A 125 -0.49 12.11 -3.01
CA TYR A 125 -0.47 10.78 -3.61
C TYR A 125 0.94 10.36 -4.04
N LEU A 126 1.68 11.22 -4.74
CA LEU A 126 3.05 10.94 -5.17
C LEU A 126 4.03 10.83 -4.01
N GLU A 127 3.91 11.68 -2.98
CA GLU A 127 4.74 11.62 -1.78
C GLU A 127 4.52 10.30 -1.02
N ALA A 128 3.26 9.86 -0.90
CA ALA A 128 2.92 8.57 -0.31
C ALA A 128 3.42 7.39 -1.16
N ALA A 129 3.26 7.42 -2.48
CA ALA A 129 3.78 6.39 -3.38
C ALA A 129 5.31 6.30 -3.31
N ARG A 130 6.00 7.45 -3.33
CA ARG A 130 7.46 7.54 -3.23
C ARG A 130 7.97 6.94 -1.93
N ASP A 131 7.29 7.19 -0.82
CA ASP A 131 7.65 6.59 0.46
C ASP A 131 7.47 5.06 0.46
N LEU A 132 6.38 4.53 -0.10
CA LEU A 132 6.18 3.08 -0.21
C LEU A 132 7.25 2.41 -1.09
N VAL A 133 7.59 3.02 -2.23
CA VAL A 133 8.65 2.54 -3.13
C VAL A 133 10.00 2.54 -2.41
N ARG A 134 10.35 3.64 -1.73
CA ARG A 134 11.58 3.73 -0.94
C ARG A 134 11.60 2.71 0.18
N PHE A 135 10.49 2.51 0.89
CA PHE A 135 10.41 1.51 1.94
C PHE A 135 10.69 0.11 1.40
N TYR A 136 10.08 -0.25 0.26
CA TYR A 136 10.39 -1.51 -0.41
C TYR A 136 11.87 -1.63 -0.78
N GLN A 137 12.44 -0.62 -1.44
CA GLN A 137 13.85 -0.63 -1.88
C GLN A 137 14.82 -0.80 -0.71
N HIS A 138 14.59 -0.12 0.41
CA HIS A 138 15.52 -0.11 1.55
C HIS A 138 15.31 -1.26 2.54
N HIS A 139 14.10 -1.81 2.65
CA HIS A 139 13.76 -2.75 3.73
C HIS A 139 13.21 -4.09 3.25
N VAL A 140 12.83 -4.23 1.99
CA VAL A 140 12.12 -5.43 1.49
C VAL A 140 12.87 -6.09 0.34
N ALA A 141 13.42 -5.32 -0.61
CA ALA A 141 13.97 -5.85 -1.86
C ALA A 141 15.06 -6.91 -1.65
N SER A 142 15.90 -6.78 -0.61
CA SER A 142 16.98 -7.71 -0.26
C SER A 142 16.59 -8.76 0.81
N GLY A 143 15.29 -8.98 1.00
CA GLY A 143 14.73 -9.78 2.08
C GLY A 143 14.02 -8.91 3.12
N TYR A 144 12.99 -9.47 3.76
CA TYR A 144 12.21 -8.79 4.78
C TYR A 144 12.04 -9.69 6.00
N VAL A 145 12.54 -9.25 7.15
CA VAL A 145 12.29 -9.90 8.44
C VAL A 145 11.17 -9.11 9.12
N PRO A 146 9.97 -9.70 9.33
CA PRO A 146 8.96 -9.05 10.13
C PRO A 146 9.53 -8.87 11.54
N SER A 147 9.28 -7.72 12.15
CA SER A 147 9.51 -7.55 13.58
C SER A 147 8.48 -8.40 14.33
N ASP A 148 8.74 -9.70 14.45
CA ASP A 148 7.87 -10.62 15.18
C ASP A 148 7.56 -10.06 16.57
N ASP A 149 6.27 -10.09 16.94
CA ASP A 149 5.79 -9.94 18.30
C ASP A 149 6.51 -10.98 19.18
N SER A 150 7.56 -10.55 19.91
CA SER A 150 8.21 -11.40 20.91
C SER A 150 7.30 -11.54 22.12
N ASP A 151 6.79 -12.78 22.24
CA ASP A 151 6.45 -13.52 23.45
C ASP A 151 5.25 -13.04 24.28
N VAL A 152 4.10 -13.67 24.02
CA VAL A 152 3.06 -13.92 25.03
C VAL A 152 2.84 -15.43 25.14
N HIS A 153 3.85 -16.16 25.60
CA HIS A 153 3.65 -17.44 26.28
C HIS A 153 4.06 -17.26 27.75
N LEU A 154 3.09 -16.85 28.57
CA LEU A 154 3.18 -17.05 30.02
C LEU A 154 2.87 -18.52 30.28
N GLN A 155 3.91 -19.31 30.57
CA GLN A 155 3.74 -20.54 31.34
C GLN A 155 3.17 -20.15 32.71
N SER A 156 1.97 -20.63 32.99
CA SER A 156 1.33 -20.54 34.30
C SER A 156 2.17 -21.30 35.33
N SER A 157 2.92 -20.58 36.15
CA SER A 157 3.34 -21.05 37.47
C SER A 157 2.55 -20.26 38.51
N SER A 158 1.81 -21.02 39.30
CA SER A 158 0.88 -20.62 40.34
C SER A 158 1.54 -19.80 41.45
N SER A 159 0.99 -18.62 41.73
CA SER A 159 0.81 -18.15 43.12
C SER A 159 -0.33 -17.12 43.15
N GLU A 160 -1.31 -17.43 43.99
CA GLU A 160 -2.51 -16.61 44.23
C GLU A 160 -2.12 -15.31 44.94
N LEU A 161 -2.51 -14.15 44.38
CA LEU A 161 -2.69 -12.93 45.14
C LEU A 161 -3.93 -12.16 44.64
N ASN A 162 -4.67 -11.65 45.62
CA ASN A 162 -6.04 -11.15 45.58
C ASN A 162 -6.28 -9.89 44.72
N GLY A 163 -7.46 -9.87 44.10
CA GLY A 163 -8.47 -8.80 44.16
C GLY A 163 -8.06 -7.35 43.96
N ASN A 164 -8.57 -6.78 42.86
CA ASN A 164 -8.67 -5.35 42.50
C ASN A 164 -7.38 -4.69 42.01
N ASP A 165 -7.08 -4.84 40.71
CA ASP A 165 -6.39 -3.86 39.84
C ASP A 165 -6.14 -4.46 38.45
N ALA A 166 -7.19 -4.62 37.64
CA ALA A 166 -7.10 -5.24 36.32
C ALA A 166 -7.70 -4.34 35.22
N PHE A 167 -7.17 -3.12 35.04
CA PHE A 167 -7.38 -2.38 33.79
C PHE A 167 -6.22 -1.46 33.37
N GLU A 168 -5.07 -1.51 34.04
CA GLU A 168 -3.91 -0.71 33.63
C GLU A 168 -2.82 -1.53 32.93
N SER A 169 -2.30 -0.91 31.87
CA SER A 169 -0.97 -1.18 31.28
C SER A 169 -0.82 -2.38 30.34
N ARG A 170 -1.58 -2.40 29.23
CA ARG A 170 -1.21 -3.15 28.00
C ARG A 170 -0.69 -2.29 26.84
N SER A 171 -0.41 -1.00 27.04
CA SER A 171 -0.12 -0.04 25.95
C SER A 171 1.29 0.56 25.96
N ARG A 172 2.34 -0.23 26.22
CA ARG A 172 3.74 0.21 26.04
C ARG A 172 4.66 -0.93 25.58
N LYS A 173 4.50 -1.41 24.34
CA LYS A 173 5.59 -2.11 23.64
C LYS A 173 5.71 -1.54 22.24
N ARG A 174 6.74 -0.71 22.05
CA ARG A 174 7.14 -0.07 20.79
C ARG A 174 7.25 -1.12 19.69
N ARG A 175 6.40 -1.00 18.67
CA ARG A 175 6.50 -1.77 17.41
C ARG A 175 7.75 -1.30 16.68
N ARG A 176 8.89 -1.97 16.87
CA ARG A 176 10.10 -1.70 16.09
C ARG A 176 9.87 -2.14 14.64
N LEU A 177 10.41 -1.37 13.70
CA LEU A 177 10.59 -1.76 12.30
C LEU A 177 11.32 -3.11 12.25
N GLY A 178 11.00 -3.96 11.28
CA GLY A 178 11.82 -5.12 10.94
C GLY A 178 13.27 -4.67 10.75
N VAL A 179 14.22 -5.37 11.39
CA VAL A 179 15.65 -5.06 11.32
C VAL A 179 16.25 -5.92 10.20
N LEU A 180 17.14 -5.33 9.39
CA LEU A 180 17.94 -6.04 8.39
C LEU A 180 18.71 -7.18 9.09
N PRO A 181 18.91 -8.35 8.46
CA PRO A 181 19.91 -9.30 8.92
C PRO A 181 21.26 -8.60 8.95
N GLU A 182 21.98 -8.64 10.08
CA GLU A 182 23.37 -8.21 10.12
C GLU A 182 24.15 -9.06 9.11
N THR A 183 24.72 -8.42 8.10
CA THR A 183 25.64 -9.08 7.19
C THR A 183 26.90 -9.40 8.00
N SER A 184 27.06 -10.67 8.36
CA SER A 184 28.32 -11.17 8.91
C SER A 184 29.41 -10.91 7.87
N THR A 185 30.26 -9.93 8.16
CA THR A 185 31.48 -9.63 7.41
C THR A 185 32.50 -10.73 7.68
N ASN A 186 32.32 -11.88 7.04
CA ASN A 186 33.34 -12.92 6.95
C ASN A 186 33.21 -13.67 5.61
N GLY A 187 34.12 -13.33 4.69
CA GLY A 187 34.76 -14.19 3.69
C GLY A 187 33.91 -15.08 2.77
N ASP A 188 34.03 -14.83 1.46
CA ASP A 188 33.77 -15.77 0.36
C ASP A 188 32.40 -16.48 0.33
N ALA A 189 31.38 -15.75 -0.10
CA ALA A 189 30.19 -16.33 -0.73
C ALA A 189 30.08 -15.79 -2.16
N SER A 190 29.94 -16.68 -3.14
CA SER A 190 29.72 -16.32 -4.54
C SER A 190 28.56 -15.34 -4.69
N LEU A 191 28.66 -14.38 -5.62
CA LEU A 191 27.68 -13.34 -5.95
C LEU A 191 26.32 -13.88 -6.49
N SER A 192 25.92 -15.10 -6.14
CA SER A 192 24.83 -15.84 -6.77
C SER A 192 23.69 -16.24 -5.81
N ASN A 193 23.55 -15.64 -4.63
CA ASN A 193 22.47 -16.05 -3.72
C ASN A 193 22.03 -15.00 -2.67
N THR A 194 22.00 -13.71 -3.03
CA THR A 194 21.28 -12.73 -2.18
C THR A 194 19.78 -12.90 -2.39
N PRO A 195 18.98 -13.21 -1.35
CA PRO A 195 17.54 -13.36 -1.50
C PRO A 195 16.94 -12.04 -1.96
N PHE A 196 16.16 -12.09 -3.04
CA PHE A 196 15.48 -10.95 -3.62
C PHE A 196 13.95 -11.16 -3.51
N ILE A 197 13.19 -10.11 -3.20
CA ILE A 197 11.72 -10.17 -3.12
C ILE A 197 11.14 -9.42 -4.33
N PRO A 198 10.54 -10.08 -5.34
CA PRO A 198 9.93 -9.40 -6.48
C PRO A 198 8.77 -8.49 -6.10
N LEU A 199 8.62 -7.40 -6.84
CA LEU A 199 7.56 -6.41 -6.67
C LEU A 199 6.55 -6.45 -7.81
N ILE A 200 5.28 -6.63 -7.48
CA ILE A 200 4.15 -6.43 -8.39
C ILE A 200 3.48 -5.11 -8.02
N VAL A 201 3.29 -4.23 -9.00
CA VAL A 201 2.69 -2.91 -8.79
C VAL A 201 1.40 -2.80 -9.58
N ASN A 202 0.29 -2.54 -8.88
CA ASN A 202 -0.99 -2.20 -9.50
C ASN A 202 -1.18 -0.67 -9.48
N THR A 203 -1.56 -0.07 -10.60
CA THR A 203 -1.81 1.38 -10.69
C THR A 203 -3.27 1.73 -10.90
N GLN A 204 -3.62 2.97 -10.58
CA GLN A 204 -4.90 3.56 -10.95
C GLN A 204 -5.16 3.54 -12.46
N GLY A 205 -6.44 3.60 -12.84
CA GLY A 205 -6.86 3.58 -14.26
C GLY A 205 -6.84 4.92 -15.01
N TRP A 206 -6.12 5.94 -14.52
CA TRP A 206 -6.00 7.23 -15.22
C TRP A 206 -4.77 7.20 -16.14
N VAL A 207 -4.98 7.33 -17.45
CA VAL A 207 -3.92 7.17 -18.46
C VAL A 207 -3.72 8.40 -19.35
N SER A 208 -4.37 9.52 -19.03
CA SER A 208 -4.30 10.76 -19.80
C SER A 208 -4.29 12.00 -18.88
N GLY A 209 -3.79 13.12 -19.42
CA GLY A 209 -3.60 14.37 -18.67
C GLY A 209 -2.79 14.15 -17.40
N LEU A 210 -3.25 14.71 -16.27
CA LEU A 210 -2.66 14.50 -14.94
C LEU A 210 -2.41 13.02 -14.60
N GLY A 211 -3.26 12.10 -15.08
CA GLY A 211 -3.07 10.67 -14.85
C GLY A 211 -1.81 10.11 -15.51
N ALA A 212 -1.52 10.58 -16.72
CA ALA A 212 -0.30 10.20 -17.44
C ALA A 212 0.95 10.77 -16.76
N ASP A 213 0.89 12.00 -16.26
CA ASP A 213 1.99 12.63 -15.52
C ASP A 213 2.30 11.84 -14.23
N LEU A 214 1.27 11.50 -13.46
CA LEU A 214 1.40 10.67 -12.26
C LEU A 214 2.00 9.29 -12.57
N LEU A 215 1.55 8.66 -13.65
CA LEU A 215 2.05 7.35 -14.09
C LEU A 215 3.52 7.42 -14.55
N SER A 216 3.91 8.49 -15.22
CA SER A 216 5.29 8.74 -15.63
C SER A 216 6.22 8.90 -14.41
N GLU A 217 5.79 9.68 -13.41
CA GLU A 217 6.54 9.81 -12.16
C GLU A 217 6.65 8.47 -11.42
N ILE A 218 5.56 7.71 -11.30
CA ILE A 218 5.57 6.37 -10.68
C ILE A 218 6.53 5.43 -11.43
N GLN A 219 6.49 5.42 -12.76
CA GLN A 219 7.38 4.59 -13.58
C GLN A 219 8.86 4.97 -13.35
N SER A 220 9.16 6.27 -13.29
CA SER A 220 10.50 6.79 -12.99
C SER A 220 10.99 6.41 -11.59
N LEU A 221 10.09 6.44 -10.59
CA LEU A 221 10.40 6.03 -9.23
C LEU A 221 10.67 4.51 -9.11
N LEU A 222 9.93 3.71 -9.87
CA LEU A 222 10.00 2.25 -9.80
C LEU A 222 11.15 1.65 -10.61
N GLN A 223 11.51 2.27 -11.75
CA GLN A 223 12.42 1.69 -12.74
C GLN A 223 12.07 0.21 -13.03
N PRO A 224 10.82 -0.07 -13.49
CA PRO A 224 10.33 -1.44 -13.59
C PRO A 224 11.15 -2.26 -14.59
N THR A 225 11.33 -3.55 -14.32
CA THR A 225 11.87 -4.50 -15.32
C THR A 225 10.85 -4.88 -16.37
N HIS A 226 9.56 -4.91 -15.99
CA HIS A 226 8.46 -5.31 -16.85
C HIS A 226 7.31 -4.32 -16.73
N ILE A 227 6.73 -3.95 -17.85
CA ILE A 227 5.54 -3.11 -17.94
C ILE A 227 4.45 -3.92 -18.65
N PHE A 228 3.38 -4.22 -17.92
CA PHE A 228 2.17 -4.84 -18.47
C PHE A 228 1.19 -3.71 -18.80
N ASP A 229 1.18 -3.29 -20.06
CA ASP A 229 0.36 -2.17 -20.54
C ASP A 229 -0.95 -2.69 -21.11
N PHE A 230 -2.03 -2.46 -20.35
CA PHE A 230 -3.37 -2.84 -20.78
C PHE A 230 -3.92 -1.88 -21.82
N THR A 231 -4.20 -2.40 -23.01
CA THR A 231 -4.86 -1.64 -24.07
C THR A 231 -6.37 -1.83 -24.02
N PRO A 232 -7.16 -0.78 -24.32
CA PRO A 232 -8.59 -0.97 -24.55
C PRO A 232 -8.82 -1.96 -25.71
N GLN A 233 -10.04 -2.51 -25.80
CA GLN A 233 -10.41 -3.37 -26.93
C GLN A 233 -10.49 -2.51 -28.19
N ILE A 234 -9.49 -2.64 -29.06
CA ILE A 234 -9.40 -1.96 -30.35
C ILE A 234 -9.66 -3.02 -31.42
N PRO A 235 -10.44 -2.73 -32.48
CA PRO A 235 -10.60 -3.64 -33.61
C PRO A 235 -9.23 -4.08 -34.13
N ALA A 236 -9.07 -5.38 -34.43
CA ALA A 236 -7.79 -5.98 -34.81
C ALA A 236 -7.06 -5.23 -35.95
N GLN A 237 -7.81 -4.56 -36.83
CA GLN A 237 -7.29 -3.77 -37.95
C GLN A 237 -6.46 -2.53 -37.54
N HIS A 238 -6.74 -1.94 -36.37
CA HIS A 238 -6.02 -0.75 -35.87
C HIS A 238 -5.07 -1.08 -34.72
N GLN A 239 -5.11 -2.32 -34.22
CA GLN A 239 -4.39 -2.73 -33.03
C GLN A 239 -2.87 -2.60 -33.22
N ASP A 240 -2.30 -3.10 -34.32
CA ASP A 240 -0.85 -3.07 -34.52
C ASP A 240 -0.30 -1.63 -34.71
N GLN A 241 -1.08 -0.73 -35.31
CA GLN A 241 -0.71 0.68 -35.44
C GLN A 241 -0.70 1.40 -34.09
N GLU A 242 -1.74 1.22 -33.26
CA GLU A 242 -1.80 1.84 -31.94
C GLU A 242 -0.70 1.29 -31.02
N LEU A 243 -0.42 -0.02 -31.07
CA LEU A 243 0.67 -0.63 -30.33
C LEU A 243 2.04 -0.03 -30.71
N ALA A 244 2.28 0.21 -32.00
CA ALA A 244 3.50 0.85 -32.48
C ALA A 244 3.63 2.32 -32.04
N GLU A 245 2.53 3.08 -32.09
CA GLU A 245 2.49 4.47 -31.61
C GLU A 245 2.74 4.56 -30.10
N ARG A 246 2.15 3.64 -29.33
CA ARG A 246 2.34 3.55 -27.86
C ARG A 246 3.75 3.10 -27.48
N ASP A 247 4.32 2.12 -28.18
CA ASP A 247 5.71 1.71 -27.98
C ASP A 247 6.67 2.88 -28.27
N THR A 248 6.42 3.63 -29.35
CA THR A 248 7.20 4.83 -29.68
C THR A 248 7.10 5.90 -28.60
N PHE A 249 5.87 6.21 -28.15
CA PHE A 249 5.63 7.16 -27.05
C PHE A 249 6.33 6.73 -25.76
N MET A 250 6.31 5.43 -25.45
CA MET A 250 6.97 4.86 -24.28
C MET A 250 8.49 4.99 -24.33
N ARG A 251 9.08 4.72 -25.49
CA ARG A 251 10.52 4.89 -25.69
C ARG A 251 10.93 6.35 -25.59
N LEU A 252 10.15 7.27 -26.17
CA LEU A 252 10.41 8.70 -26.08
C LEU A 252 10.30 9.23 -24.64
N GLY A 253 9.34 8.73 -23.85
CA GLY A 253 9.22 9.04 -22.43
C GLY A 253 10.37 8.47 -21.57
N ALA A 254 10.90 7.30 -21.93
CA ALA A 254 12.06 6.70 -21.26
C ALA A 254 13.39 7.42 -21.61
N ILE A 255 13.46 8.12 -22.75
CA ILE A 255 14.62 8.92 -23.18
C ILE A 255 14.70 10.28 -22.46
N ALA A 256 13.66 10.69 -21.72
CA ALA A 256 13.61 11.97 -21.01
C ALA A 256 14.38 12.00 -19.67
N ALA A 257 15.25 11.03 -19.39
CA ALA A 257 16.33 11.25 -18.43
C ALA A 257 17.34 12.21 -19.11
N PRO A 258 17.63 13.40 -18.55
CA PRO A 258 18.62 14.27 -19.15
C PRO A 258 19.93 13.49 -19.31
N PRO A 259 20.63 13.58 -20.44
CA PRO A 259 21.97 13.03 -20.51
C PRO A 259 22.78 13.78 -19.45
N SER A 260 23.24 13.06 -18.43
CA SER A 260 24.30 13.57 -17.57
C SER A 260 25.51 13.78 -18.49
N GLU A 261 25.68 15.00 -18.98
CA GLU A 261 26.93 15.40 -19.61
C GLU A 261 28.03 15.17 -18.58
N SER A 262 29.02 14.37 -18.99
CA SER A 262 30.15 13.85 -18.21
C SER A 262 29.89 12.58 -17.38
N THR A 263 30.03 11.42 -18.02
CA THR A 263 30.96 10.36 -17.59
C THR A 263 31.08 9.29 -18.69
N LYS A 264 32.30 8.80 -18.88
CA LYS A 264 32.73 7.88 -19.95
C LYS A 264 32.37 6.40 -19.70
N ASP A 265 31.37 6.10 -18.87
CA ASP A 265 31.05 4.72 -18.49
C ASP A 265 29.69 4.31 -19.06
N LYS A 266 29.68 3.81 -20.30
CA LYS A 266 28.52 3.21 -20.98
C LYS A 266 28.09 1.84 -20.39
N ALA A 267 28.68 1.42 -19.27
CA ALA A 267 28.52 0.07 -18.73
C ALA A 267 27.40 -0.08 -17.68
N ASP A 268 26.89 1.01 -17.11
CA ASP A 268 25.98 0.95 -15.94
C ASP A 268 24.53 1.41 -16.22
N THR A 269 24.15 1.70 -17.47
CA THR A 269 22.75 2.04 -17.76
C THR A 269 21.88 0.77 -17.67
N PRO A 270 20.88 0.70 -16.78
CA PRO A 270 20.02 -0.47 -16.68
C PRO A 270 19.30 -0.73 -18.01
N PRO A 271 19.08 -2.00 -18.39
CA PRO A 271 18.40 -2.32 -19.63
C PRO A 271 16.98 -1.72 -19.63
N PRO A 272 16.46 -1.32 -20.80
CA PRO A 272 15.09 -0.80 -20.89
C PRO A 272 14.07 -1.85 -20.41
N PRO A 273 12.93 -1.41 -19.83
CA PRO A 273 11.87 -2.31 -19.39
C PRO A 273 11.35 -3.17 -20.54
N GLN A 274 11.03 -4.43 -20.27
CA GLN A 274 10.25 -5.25 -21.18
C GLN A 274 8.79 -4.79 -21.16
N VAL A 275 8.26 -4.39 -22.31
CA VAL A 275 6.86 -3.97 -22.44
C VAL A 275 6.04 -5.12 -23.03
N VAL A 276 4.99 -5.52 -22.31
CA VAL A 276 4.02 -6.54 -22.71
C VAL A 276 2.66 -5.87 -22.85
N PHE A 277 2.11 -5.87 -24.06
CA PHE A 277 0.79 -5.33 -24.30
C PHE A 277 -0.26 -6.38 -24.00
N VAL A 278 -1.11 -6.08 -23.03
CA VAL A 278 -2.15 -7.01 -22.55
C VAL A 278 -3.51 -6.53 -23.05
N PRO A 279 -4.23 -7.31 -23.86
CA PRO A 279 -5.57 -6.92 -24.29
C PRO A 279 -6.51 -6.91 -23.08
N ALA A 280 -7.41 -5.93 -23.02
CA ALA A 280 -8.41 -5.84 -21.96
C ALA A 280 -9.18 -7.15 -21.79
N SER A 281 -9.17 -7.75 -20.61
CA SER A 281 -9.89 -9.00 -20.38
C SER A 281 -11.39 -8.69 -20.26
N THR A 282 -12.15 -8.99 -21.32
CA THR A 282 -13.61 -8.91 -21.34
C THR A 282 -14.27 -10.15 -20.75
N ALA A 283 -13.56 -10.97 -19.98
CA ALA A 283 -14.14 -12.16 -19.34
C ALA A 283 -15.34 -11.85 -18.40
N ALA A 284 -15.62 -10.57 -18.12
CA ALA A 284 -16.83 -10.09 -17.44
C ALA A 284 -17.85 -9.35 -18.34
N VAL A 285 -17.64 -9.26 -19.66
CA VAL A 285 -18.42 -8.42 -20.60
C VAL A 285 -19.13 -9.26 -21.69
N GLY A 286 -19.33 -10.56 -21.46
CA GLY A 286 -20.28 -11.34 -22.27
C GLY A 286 -21.74 -11.02 -21.88
N PRO A 287 -22.71 -10.95 -22.80
CA PRO A 287 -24.12 -10.68 -22.50
C PRO A 287 -24.72 -11.59 -21.41
N ALA A 288 -24.24 -12.84 -21.29
CA ALA A 288 -24.67 -13.79 -20.25
C ALA A 288 -24.08 -13.49 -18.86
N ALA A 289 -22.86 -12.95 -18.78
CA ALA A 289 -22.20 -12.55 -17.52
C ALA A 289 -22.79 -11.24 -16.94
N GLN A 290 -23.48 -10.46 -17.77
CA GLN A 290 -24.14 -9.22 -17.37
C GLN A 290 -25.38 -9.42 -16.47
N SER A 291 -25.81 -10.68 -16.24
CA SER A 291 -27.09 -11.02 -15.60
C SER A 291 -27.02 -11.35 -14.09
N ARG A 292 -25.82 -11.41 -13.47
CA ARG A 292 -25.69 -11.74 -12.04
C ARG A 292 -24.97 -10.60 -11.30
N LEU A 293 -25.75 -9.74 -10.64
CA LEU A 293 -25.32 -8.67 -9.73
C LEU A 293 -24.21 -7.75 -10.29
N ARG A 294 -24.59 -6.73 -11.06
CA ARG A 294 -23.67 -5.64 -11.45
C ARG A 294 -23.31 -4.79 -10.23
N LEU A 295 -22.31 -5.21 -9.46
CA LEU A 295 -21.71 -4.37 -8.44
C LEU A 295 -20.96 -3.21 -9.11
N THR A 296 -21.41 -1.99 -8.85
CA THR A 296 -20.72 -0.78 -9.31
C THR A 296 -19.42 -0.56 -8.52
N ALA A 297 -18.55 0.32 -9.00
CA ALA A 297 -17.36 0.73 -8.24
C ALA A 297 -17.71 1.39 -6.89
N VAL A 298 -18.93 1.93 -6.73
CA VAL A 298 -19.41 2.44 -5.44
C VAL A 298 -19.74 1.27 -4.51
N ASP A 299 -20.48 0.27 -5.01
CA ASP A 299 -20.87 -0.90 -4.23
C ASP A 299 -19.66 -1.70 -3.75
N GLN A 300 -18.67 -1.90 -4.63
CA GLN A 300 -17.44 -2.58 -4.27
C GLN A 300 -16.70 -1.87 -3.12
N ARG A 301 -16.60 -0.53 -3.18
CA ARG A 301 -15.97 0.26 -2.11
C ARG A 301 -16.74 0.18 -0.79
N ALA A 302 -18.07 0.19 -0.85
CA ALA A 302 -18.91 0.02 0.33
C ALA A 302 -18.70 -1.37 0.96
N LEU A 303 -18.65 -2.43 0.14
CA LEU A 303 -18.36 -3.80 0.61
C LEU A 303 -16.96 -3.92 1.21
N MET A 304 -15.94 -3.30 0.59
CA MET A 304 -14.58 -3.24 1.13
C MET A 304 -14.55 -2.60 2.52
N LEU A 305 -15.21 -1.44 2.68
CA LEU A 305 -15.21 -0.73 3.95
C LEU A 305 -16.01 -1.47 5.02
N LEU A 306 -17.17 -2.05 4.67
CA LEU A 306 -17.97 -2.85 5.59
C LEU A 306 -17.20 -4.08 6.06
N SER A 307 -16.60 -4.82 5.13
CA SER A 307 -15.75 -5.97 5.42
C SER A 307 -14.58 -5.59 6.33
N TYR A 308 -13.93 -4.45 6.06
CA TYR A 308 -12.82 -3.94 6.87
C TYR A 308 -13.24 -3.60 8.30
N LEU A 309 -14.38 -2.91 8.47
CA LEU A 309 -14.86 -2.50 9.79
C LEU A 309 -15.35 -3.67 10.66
N HIS A 310 -15.74 -4.79 10.03
CA HIS A 310 -16.15 -6.03 10.71
C HIS A 310 -15.03 -7.07 10.81
N ALA A 311 -13.83 -6.77 10.29
CA ALA A 311 -12.71 -7.69 10.36
C ALA A 311 -12.25 -7.84 11.81
N GLU A 312 -12.17 -9.08 12.30
CA GLU A 312 -11.67 -9.41 13.62
C GLU A 312 -10.16 -9.62 13.60
N SER A 313 -9.66 -10.31 12.56
CA SER A 313 -8.24 -10.52 12.32
C SER A 313 -7.95 -10.40 10.84
N LEU A 314 -6.98 -9.55 10.49
CA LEU A 314 -6.44 -9.46 9.14
C LEU A 314 -5.09 -10.17 9.07
N PRO A 315 -4.84 -11.00 8.05
CA PRO A 315 -3.55 -11.64 7.89
C PRO A 315 -2.48 -10.59 7.55
N SER A 316 -1.33 -10.71 8.20
CA SER A 316 -0.13 -9.91 7.95
C SER A 316 1.00 -10.82 7.45
N TYR A 317 2.10 -10.23 6.99
CA TYR A 317 3.30 -11.00 6.71
C TYR A 317 3.93 -11.46 8.03
N SER A 318 4.08 -12.78 8.22
CA SER A 318 4.74 -13.39 9.38
C SER A 318 5.58 -14.57 8.93
N LEU A 319 6.72 -14.79 9.60
CA LEU A 319 7.55 -15.97 9.39
C LEU A 319 7.01 -17.21 10.14
N LYS A 320 6.13 -17.01 11.12
CA LYS A 320 5.64 -18.07 12.02
C LYS A 320 4.15 -18.41 11.85
N ALA A 321 3.35 -17.49 11.31
CA ALA A 321 1.91 -17.65 11.22
C ALA A 321 1.45 -18.02 9.80
N ASP A 322 0.70 -19.12 9.71
CA ASP A 322 0.18 -19.73 8.49
C ASP A 322 -1.21 -19.19 8.08
N ARG A 323 -1.65 -18.06 8.66
CA ARG A 323 -2.99 -17.52 8.36
C ARG A 323 -2.97 -16.72 7.07
N PHE A 324 -3.49 -17.34 6.00
CA PHE A 324 -3.64 -16.71 4.70
C PHE A 324 -4.95 -15.91 4.54
N ALA A 325 -5.98 -16.18 5.37
CA ALA A 325 -7.31 -15.61 5.23
C ALA A 325 -7.71 -14.71 6.41
N PRO A 326 -8.46 -13.61 6.16
CA PRO A 326 -9.08 -12.79 7.20
C PRO A 326 -10.26 -13.49 7.89
N THR A 327 -10.58 -13.04 9.10
CA THR A 327 -11.78 -13.44 9.85
C THR A 327 -12.66 -12.24 10.17
N TRP A 328 -13.96 -12.48 10.32
CA TRP A 328 -14.94 -11.43 10.57
C TRP A 328 -15.87 -11.78 11.71
N ASN A 329 -16.35 -10.75 12.39
CA ASN A 329 -17.47 -10.84 13.33
C ASN A 329 -18.62 -9.96 12.83
N PHE A 330 -19.67 -10.62 12.32
CA PHE A 330 -20.92 -9.98 11.92
C PHE A 330 -22.07 -10.22 12.92
N ASP A 331 -21.80 -10.88 14.06
CA ASP A 331 -22.81 -11.18 15.08
C ASP A 331 -23.28 -9.91 15.80
N LEU A 332 -22.40 -8.90 15.89
CA LEU A 332 -22.70 -7.61 16.52
C LEU A 332 -22.62 -6.47 15.49
N PRO A 333 -23.60 -5.55 15.49
CA PRO A 333 -23.46 -4.31 14.71
C PRO A 333 -22.31 -3.48 15.27
N LEU A 334 -21.70 -2.63 14.43
CA LEU A 334 -20.58 -1.77 14.85
C LEU A 334 -20.93 -0.97 16.12
N THR A 335 -22.16 -0.48 16.25
CA THR A 335 -22.62 0.29 17.42
C THR A 335 -22.57 -0.48 18.74
N ALA A 336 -22.64 -1.82 18.71
CA ALA A 336 -22.57 -2.66 19.90
C ALA A 336 -21.12 -3.00 20.33
N LEU A 337 -20.13 -2.81 19.45
CA LEU A 337 -18.72 -3.02 19.80
C LEU A 337 -18.25 -1.92 20.78
N PRO A 338 -17.56 -2.24 21.89
CA PRO A 338 -17.01 -1.22 22.78
C PRO A 338 -16.03 -0.28 22.02
N PRO A 339 -16.18 1.05 22.10
CA PRO A 339 -15.29 1.98 21.41
C PRO A 339 -13.95 2.11 22.13
N LEU A 340 -12.88 2.35 21.36
CA LEU A 340 -11.63 2.87 21.91
C LEU A 340 -11.85 4.33 22.34
N VAL A 341 -11.41 4.66 23.56
CA VAL A 341 -11.49 6.02 24.10
C VAL A 341 -10.10 6.63 24.05
N VAL A 342 -9.98 7.76 23.36
CA VAL A 342 -8.73 8.52 23.25
C VAL A 342 -8.89 9.81 24.04
N ASN A 343 -8.00 10.05 24.99
CA ASN A 343 -7.89 11.35 25.62
C ASN A 343 -7.18 12.32 24.67
N VAL A 344 -7.85 13.41 24.28
CA VAL A 344 -7.31 14.41 23.35
C VAL A 344 -6.06 15.10 23.92
N THR A 345 -5.96 15.26 25.24
CA THR A 345 -4.80 15.91 25.87
C THR A 345 -3.53 15.08 25.74
N ASP A 346 -3.68 13.75 25.68
CA ASP A 346 -2.54 12.81 25.74
C ASP A 346 -2.30 12.11 24.39
N GLY A 347 -3.33 11.97 23.57
CA GLY A 347 -3.40 11.01 22.46
C GLY A 347 -3.26 11.57 21.05
N LEU A 348 -3.28 12.90 20.86
CA LEU A 348 -3.28 13.55 19.54
C LEU A 348 -1.98 14.33 19.26
N LEU A 349 -0.85 13.69 19.55
CA LEU A 349 0.47 14.30 19.33
C LEU A 349 0.72 14.68 17.87
N GLY A 350 0.24 13.88 16.91
CA GLY A 350 0.31 14.20 15.47
C GLY A 350 -0.81 15.12 14.97
N GLY A 351 -1.78 15.47 15.81
CA GLY A 351 -2.90 16.35 15.46
C GLY A 351 -4.07 15.67 14.74
N ILE A 352 -5.02 16.49 14.29
CA ILE A 352 -6.19 16.08 13.51
C ILE A 352 -6.23 16.88 12.22
N HIS A 353 -6.38 16.17 11.12
CA HIS A 353 -6.26 16.74 9.79
C HIS A 353 -7.55 16.55 9.02
N VAL A 354 -8.17 17.65 8.60
CA VAL A 354 -9.29 17.63 7.66
C VAL A 354 -8.69 17.72 6.26
N LEU A 355 -8.82 16.64 5.49
CA LEU A 355 -8.26 16.57 4.14
C LEU A 355 -9.06 17.48 3.18
N PRO A 356 -8.42 18.05 2.14
CA PRO A 356 -9.02 19.09 1.29
C PRO A 356 -9.98 18.51 0.23
N PHE A 357 -10.90 17.65 0.67
CA PHE A 357 -11.91 17.05 -0.19
C PHE A 357 -13.24 17.76 0.02
N GLY A 358 -13.77 18.36 -1.04
CA GLY A 358 -15.02 19.10 -0.99
C GLY A 358 -14.88 20.49 -0.39
N ALA A 359 -15.91 20.94 0.34
CA ALA A 359 -15.95 22.29 0.91
C ALA A 359 -15.07 22.42 2.15
N ALA A 360 -14.40 23.56 2.29
CA ALA A 360 -13.64 23.88 3.49
C ALA A 360 -14.57 23.90 4.73
N VAL A 361 -14.13 23.26 5.81
CA VAL A 361 -14.87 23.20 7.07
C VAL A 361 -14.40 24.34 7.99
N ASP A 362 -15.32 25.24 8.35
CA ASP A 362 -15.08 26.30 9.32
C ASP A 362 -14.56 25.71 10.64
N GLU A 363 -13.59 26.38 11.27
CA GLU A 363 -12.96 25.94 12.53
C GLU A 363 -14.00 25.61 13.62
N LYS A 364 -15.10 26.37 13.68
CA LYS A 364 -16.20 26.17 14.64
C LYS A 364 -16.99 24.88 14.39
N LEU A 365 -16.96 24.37 13.16
CA LEU A 365 -17.72 23.19 12.73
C LEU A 365 -16.86 21.92 12.66
N ARG A 366 -15.53 22.01 12.81
CA ARG A 366 -14.62 20.86 12.66
C ARG A 366 -14.95 19.69 13.59
N LEU A 367 -15.30 19.95 14.85
CA LEU A 367 -15.73 18.89 15.77
C LEU A 367 -17.06 18.25 15.33
N HIS A 368 -17.98 19.04 14.77
CA HIS A 368 -19.24 18.51 14.26
C HIS A 368 -19.01 17.65 13.02
N ALA A 369 -18.14 18.08 12.11
CA ALA A 369 -17.76 17.34 10.92
C ALA A 369 -17.00 16.05 11.23
N LEU A 370 -16.22 16.04 12.33
CA LEU A 370 -15.50 14.85 12.79
C LEU A 370 -16.44 13.78 13.36
N ASN A 371 -17.57 14.17 13.95
CA ASN A 371 -18.53 13.23 14.52
C ASN A 371 -19.21 12.39 13.42
N GLY A 372 -19.09 11.07 13.50
CA GLY A 372 -19.57 10.13 12.48
C GLY A 372 -18.62 9.94 11.29
N ALA A 373 -17.49 10.65 11.25
CA ALA A 373 -16.54 10.55 10.14
C ALA A 373 -15.74 9.24 10.20
N VAL A 374 -15.40 8.73 9.02
CA VAL A 374 -14.33 7.75 8.85
C VAL A 374 -13.00 8.49 8.85
N VAL A 375 -12.08 8.08 9.71
CA VAL A 375 -10.76 8.70 9.88
C VAL A 375 -9.67 7.66 9.70
N ALA A 376 -8.50 8.09 9.23
CA ALA A 376 -7.30 7.27 9.31
C ALA A 376 -6.58 7.49 10.64
N LEU A 377 -6.20 6.39 11.27
CA LEU A 377 -5.28 6.39 12.40
C LEU A 377 -3.87 6.40 11.84
N VAL A 378 -3.11 7.45 12.13
CA VAL A 378 -1.75 7.65 11.62
C VAL A 378 -0.77 7.57 12.77
N GLU A 379 0.19 6.67 12.65
CA GLU A 379 1.35 6.62 13.54
C GLU A 379 2.42 7.55 12.98
N GLN A 380 2.96 8.42 13.83
CA GLN A 380 4.05 9.33 13.48
C GLN A 380 5.28 8.99 14.30
N GLN A 381 6.43 8.85 13.64
CA GLN A 381 7.72 8.70 14.30
C GLN A 381 8.14 10.03 14.92
N VAL A 382 8.50 10.00 16.19
CA VAL A 382 9.07 11.15 16.90
C VAL A 382 10.59 11.05 16.76
N THR A 383 11.18 11.82 15.85
CA THR A 383 12.64 11.99 15.78
C THR A 383 13.11 12.88 16.93
N GLY A 384 14.26 12.57 17.53
CA GLY A 384 14.81 13.30 18.69
C GLY A 384 15.08 14.79 18.46
N PHE A 385 15.01 15.26 17.21
CA PHE A 385 15.06 16.66 16.80
C PHE A 385 13.67 17.17 16.41
N GLY A 386 12.69 17.09 17.32
CA GLY A 386 11.33 17.56 17.05
C GLY A 386 10.67 16.89 15.83
N ILE A 387 9.46 17.34 15.51
CA ILE A 387 8.79 16.99 14.26
C ILE A 387 9.53 17.74 13.15
N THR A 388 10.19 17.04 12.23
CA THR A 388 10.93 17.67 11.12
C THR A 388 9.95 18.44 10.24
N MET A 389 10.00 19.77 10.35
CA MET A 389 9.23 20.72 9.55
C MET A 389 10.11 21.12 8.36
N ILE A 390 9.69 20.79 7.14
CA ILE A 390 10.24 21.45 5.94
C ILE A 390 9.05 22.11 5.25
N GLY A 391 8.80 23.36 5.65
CA GLY A 391 7.94 24.29 4.93
C GLY A 391 8.80 25.18 4.04
N ASP A 392 8.31 25.41 2.84
CA ASP A 392 8.81 26.38 1.86
C ASP A 392 8.57 27.79 2.42
N ASP A 393 9.51 28.27 3.23
CA ASP A 393 9.80 29.68 3.54
C ASP A 393 10.96 29.67 4.56
N GLY A 394 12.12 30.19 4.15
CA GLY A 394 13.38 30.16 4.90
C GLY A 394 13.37 30.94 6.22
N ALA A 395 12.72 30.39 7.23
CA ALA A 395 12.84 30.81 8.62
C ALA A 395 12.80 29.58 9.53
N ASP A 396 13.98 29.02 9.80
CA ASP A 396 14.22 27.99 10.82
C ASP A 396 13.72 28.48 12.17
N THR A 397 12.48 28.15 12.51
CA THR A 397 11.92 28.45 13.83
C THR A 397 11.83 27.14 14.60
N GLU A 398 12.91 26.79 15.30
CA GLU A 398 12.95 25.72 16.29
C GLU A 398 11.85 25.93 17.34
N ARG A 399 10.81 25.09 17.34
CA ARG A 399 9.85 25.02 18.45
C ARG A 399 10.00 23.68 19.15
N ASN A 400 10.59 23.72 20.33
CA ASN A 400 10.65 22.60 21.27
C ASN A 400 9.24 22.05 21.53
N ILE A 401 9.01 20.78 21.20
CA ILE A 401 7.81 20.01 21.59
C ILE A 401 8.03 19.52 23.03
N ALA A 402 8.29 20.44 23.94
CA ALA A 402 8.29 20.18 25.37
C ALA A 402 6.91 20.57 25.90
N SER A 403 6.06 19.56 26.11
CA SER A 403 4.93 19.55 27.05
C SER A 403 4.27 20.91 27.38
N THR A 404 3.53 21.50 26.44
CA THR A 404 2.44 22.40 26.83
C THR A 404 1.21 21.54 27.08
N ALA A 405 1.18 20.89 28.25
CA ALA A 405 -0.07 20.38 28.81
C ALA A 405 -0.98 21.59 29.04
N SER A 406 -1.81 21.92 28.06
CA SER A 406 -2.87 22.90 28.26
C SER A 406 -3.89 22.25 29.19
N GLY A 407 -4.12 22.85 30.36
CA GLY A 407 -5.12 22.38 31.32
C GLY A 407 -6.57 22.48 30.83
N ASN A 408 -6.81 22.91 29.58
CA ASN A 408 -8.14 23.08 28.99
C ASN A 408 -8.29 22.23 27.72
N ALA A 409 -9.26 21.31 27.73
CA ALA A 409 -9.59 20.44 26.60
C ALA A 409 -9.87 21.23 25.31
N ARG A 410 -10.46 22.43 25.40
CA ARG A 410 -10.71 23.29 24.24
C ARG A 410 -9.43 23.68 23.51
N ASP A 411 -8.39 24.04 24.27
CA ASP A 411 -7.12 24.44 23.69
C ASP A 411 -6.37 23.23 23.12
N ALA A 412 -6.50 22.05 23.75
CA ALA A 412 -5.97 20.80 23.22
C ALA A 412 -6.58 20.45 21.85
N TRP A 413 -7.91 20.59 21.69
CA TRP A 413 -8.57 20.44 20.39
C TRP A 413 -8.07 21.45 19.36
N LEU A 414 -8.01 22.73 19.74
CA LEU A 414 -7.56 23.80 18.85
C LEU A 414 -6.12 23.58 18.36
N GLN A 415 -5.23 23.20 19.27
CA GLN A 415 -3.84 22.86 18.95
C GLN A 415 -3.78 21.64 18.03
N SER A 416 -4.58 20.60 18.29
CA SER A 416 -4.61 19.39 17.48
C SER A 416 -5.00 19.67 16.02
N PHE A 417 -5.99 20.53 15.77
CA PHE A 417 -6.40 20.90 14.41
C PHE A 417 -5.44 21.86 13.69
N ARG A 418 -4.47 22.45 14.40
CA ARG A 418 -3.49 23.39 13.83
C ARG A 418 -2.14 22.75 13.57
N LYS A 419 -1.94 21.49 13.98
CA LYS A 419 -0.73 20.75 13.66
C LYS A 419 -0.67 20.48 12.15
N PRO A 420 0.53 20.43 11.56
CA PRO A 420 0.71 20.07 10.16
C PRO A 420 0.43 18.59 9.93
N ILE A 421 0.04 18.23 8.71
CA ILE A 421 -0.12 16.84 8.30
C ILE A 421 1.24 16.13 8.39
N PRO A 422 1.36 14.98 9.08
CA PRO A 422 2.60 14.22 9.13
C PRO A 422 3.05 13.76 7.75
N LEU A 423 4.32 14.02 7.41
CA LEU A 423 4.88 13.66 6.11
C LEU A 423 5.03 12.13 5.99
N PRO A 424 4.76 11.54 4.81
CA PRO A 424 4.85 10.09 4.59
C PRO A 424 6.15 9.41 5.06
N PRO A 425 7.36 9.99 4.89
CA PRO A 425 8.59 9.38 5.40
C PRO A 425 8.64 9.17 6.92
N THR A 426 7.90 10.00 7.66
CA THR A 426 7.87 10.00 9.13
C THR A 426 6.57 9.45 9.70
N SER A 427 5.65 9.00 8.85
CA SER A 427 4.34 8.53 9.26
C SER A 427 3.95 7.24 8.56
N ARG A 428 2.88 6.60 9.03
CA ARG A 428 2.17 5.54 8.31
C ARG A 428 0.73 5.46 8.79
N CYS A 429 -0.16 5.08 7.88
CA CYS A 429 -1.50 4.67 8.25
C CYS A 429 -1.45 3.29 8.91
N ILE A 430 -2.06 3.16 10.08
CA ILE A 430 -2.17 1.86 10.77
C ILE A 430 -3.56 1.24 10.62
N GLY A 431 -4.55 2.03 10.19
CA GLY A 431 -5.91 1.56 9.92
C GLY A 431 -6.92 2.71 9.83
N LEU A 432 -8.16 2.36 9.49
CA LEU A 432 -9.29 3.29 9.50
C LEU A 432 -10.17 3.06 10.73
N ALA A 433 -10.81 4.11 11.22
CA ALA A 433 -11.74 4.07 12.34
C ALA A 433 -12.95 4.95 12.07
N VAL A 434 -14.05 4.70 12.78
CA VAL A 434 -15.24 5.56 12.78
C VAL A 434 -15.28 6.34 14.09
N VAL A 435 -15.31 7.66 14.00
CA VAL A 435 -15.51 8.52 15.18
C VAL A 435 -16.98 8.44 15.57
N ARG A 436 -17.29 7.76 16.68
CA ARG A 436 -18.68 7.57 17.10
C ARG A 436 -19.27 8.73 17.88
N SER A 437 -18.46 9.32 18.75
CA SER A 437 -18.87 10.43 19.59
C SER A 437 -17.65 11.21 20.04
N ILE A 438 -17.88 12.48 20.35
CA ILE A 438 -16.89 13.38 20.94
C ILE A 438 -17.51 13.92 22.22
N SER A 439 -16.96 13.55 23.37
CA SER A 439 -17.42 14.12 24.64
C SER A 439 -16.94 15.56 24.75
N ARG A 440 -17.85 16.47 25.08
CA ARG A 440 -17.53 17.86 25.40
C ARG A 440 -17.19 18.05 26.89
N ASP A 441 -17.56 17.09 27.73
CA ASP A 441 -17.80 17.31 29.16
C ASP A 441 -17.03 16.38 30.10
N ARG A 442 -16.23 15.43 29.59
CA ARG A 442 -15.29 14.67 30.45
C ARG A 442 -13.94 15.41 30.48
N GLN A 443 -13.84 16.35 31.42
CA GLN A 443 -12.57 16.91 31.89
C GLN A 443 -11.75 15.86 32.63
#